data_AF-A0A0A3IFH4-F1
#
_entry.id   AF-A0A0A3IFH4-F1
#
_cell.length_a   1.000
_cell.length_b   1.000
_cell.length_c   1.000
_cell.angle_alpha   90.00
_cell.angle_beta   90.00
_cell.angle_gamma   90.00
#
_symmetry.space_group_name_H-M   'P 1'
#
loop_
_entity.id
_entity.type
_entity.pdbx_description
1 polymer ?
#
loop_
_entity_poly.entity_id
_entity_poly.type
_entity_poly.pdbx_seq_one_letter_code
_entity_poly.pdbx_strand_id
1 'polypeptide(L)'
;MKRFSRLSLGFLIAGLVFLLWKTQMEGSAEPVLLTGLLCLVIGAIFSLLAMAKKEKGKTKFTAIASFFAVTFMITWFEPFEIIRLMTWLKHFS
;
A
#
# COMPACT_ATOMS: atom_id res chain seq x y z
N MET A 1 -5.83 -9.53 -20.38
CA MET A 1 -4.86 -9.13 -19.34
C MET A 1 -4.72 -10.23 -18.30
N LYS A 2 -3.49 -10.65 -18.03
CA LYS A 2 -3.17 -11.80 -17.18
C LYS A 2 -3.52 -11.52 -15.70
N ARG A 3 -3.88 -12.59 -14.97
CA ARG A 3 -4.55 -12.53 -13.64
C ARG A 3 -3.74 -11.76 -12.59
N PHE A 4 -2.42 -11.91 -12.58
CA PHE A 4 -1.51 -11.27 -11.61
C PHE A 4 -1.48 -9.74 -11.74
N SER A 5 -1.52 -9.20 -12.96
CA SER A 5 -1.55 -7.75 -13.17
C SER A 5 -2.86 -7.12 -12.70
N ARG A 6 -3.98 -7.87 -12.77
CA ARG A 6 -5.29 -7.41 -12.32
C ARG A 6 -5.39 -7.42 -10.78
N LEU A 7 -4.85 -8.45 -10.16
CA LEU A 7 -4.74 -8.58 -8.70
C LEU A 7 -3.88 -7.46 -8.11
N SER A 8 -2.71 -7.18 -8.70
CA SER A 8 -1.85 -6.08 -8.22
C SER A 8 -2.56 -4.73 -8.30
N LEU A 9 -3.23 -4.43 -9.43
CA LEU A 9 -3.99 -3.18 -9.58
C LEU A 9 -5.12 -3.08 -8.55
N GLY A 10 -5.85 -4.18 -8.32
CA GLY A 10 -6.93 -4.23 -7.33
C GLY A 10 -6.45 -3.95 -5.91
N PHE A 11 -5.34 -4.59 -5.50
CA PHE A 11 -4.73 -4.35 -4.19
C PHE A 11 -4.20 -2.92 -4.03
N LEU A 12 -3.70 -2.32 -5.12
CA LEU A 12 -3.20 -0.97 -5.10
C LEU A 12 -4.32 0.05 -4.93
N ILE A 13 -5.41 -0.10 -5.69
CA ILE A 13 -6.61 0.72 -5.55
C ILE A 13 -7.20 0.54 -4.15
N ALA A 14 -7.30 -0.69 -3.65
CA ALA A 14 -7.78 -0.97 -2.31
C ALA A 14 -6.93 -0.28 -1.23
N GLY A 15 -5.60 -0.39 -1.30
CA GLY A 15 -4.69 0.28 -0.37
C GLY A 15 -4.84 1.81 -0.39
N LEU A 16 -5.01 2.40 -1.58
CA LEU A 16 -5.23 3.84 -1.74
C LEU A 16 -6.56 4.30 -1.15
N VAL A 17 -7.64 3.53 -1.37
CA VAL A 17 -8.96 3.81 -0.79
C VAL A 17 -8.91 3.73 0.74
N PHE A 18 -8.23 2.73 1.31
CA PHE A 18 -8.07 2.62 2.76
C PHE A 18 -7.33 3.81 3.37
N LEU A 19 -6.29 4.32 2.70
CA LEU A 19 -5.55 5.49 3.16
C LEU A 19 -6.36 6.78 3.06
N LEU A 20 -7.09 6.98 1.97
CA LEU A 20 -8.01 8.11 1.82
C LEU A 20 -9.16 8.04 2.83
N TRP A 21 -9.61 6.84 3.17
CA TRP A 21 -10.60 6.65 4.22
C TRP A 21 -10.05 7.02 5.60
N LYS A 22 -8.79 6.65 5.89
CA LYS A 22 -8.10 7.06 7.13
C LYS A 22 -8.04 8.57 7.28
N THR A 23 -7.80 9.33 6.20
CA THR A 23 -7.74 10.80 6.28
C THR A 23 -9.08 11.46 6.61
N GLN A 24 -10.21 10.78 6.36
CA GLN A 24 -11.55 11.27 6.71
C GLN A 24 -11.97 10.93 8.14
N MET A 25 -11.24 10.05 8.83
CA MET A 25 -11.50 9.72 10.22
C MET A 25 -10.74 10.69 11.12
N GLU A 26 -11.46 11.53 11.85
CA GLU A 26 -10.91 12.34 12.94
C GLU A 26 -10.58 11.41 14.13
N GLY A 27 -9.37 10.86 14.13
CA GLY A 27 -8.86 10.00 15.21
C GLY A 27 -7.71 9.09 14.77
N SER A 28 -7.04 8.45 15.74
CA SER A 28 -6.05 7.42 15.45
C SER A 28 -6.73 6.16 14.93
N ALA A 29 -6.93 6.09 13.61
CA ALA A 29 -7.36 4.86 12.93
C ALA A 29 -6.15 3.98 12.58
N GLU A 30 -5.32 3.65 13.58
CA GLU A 30 -4.11 2.82 13.45
C GLU A 30 -4.35 1.47 12.72
N PRO A 31 -5.44 0.71 12.99
CA PRO A 31 -5.71 -0.52 12.25
C PRO A 31 -6.05 -0.29 10.76
N VAL A 32 -6.62 0.87 10.42
CA VAL A 32 -6.92 1.25 9.03
C VAL A 32 -5.64 1.60 8.28
N LEU A 33 -4.72 2.30 8.95
CA LEU A 33 -3.38 2.55 8.43
C LEU A 33 -2.60 1.25 8.20
N LEU A 34 -2.65 0.31 9.16
CA LEU A 34 -2.01 -1.00 9.05
C LEU A 34 -2.52 -1.79 7.84
N THR A 35 -3.84 -1.86 7.67
CA THR A 35 -4.49 -2.60 6.58
C THR A 35 -4.24 -1.96 5.22
N GLY A 36 -4.24 -0.63 5.13
CA GLY A 36 -3.85 0.11 3.92
C GLY A 36 -2.40 -0.16 3.53
N LEU A 37 -1.48 -0.12 4.51
CA LEU A 37 -0.05 -0.39 4.29
C LEU A 37 0.19 -1.85 3.85
N LEU A 38 -0.46 -2.82 4.49
CA LEU A 38 -0.40 -4.22 4.10
C LEU A 38 -0.93 -4.45 2.69
N CYS A 39 -2.05 -3.83 2.31
CA CYS A 39 -2.58 -3.91 0.94
C CYS A 39 -1.58 -3.37 -0.08
N LEU A 40 -0.92 -2.25 0.21
CA LEU A 40 0.12 -1.69 -0.66
C LEU A 40 1.32 -2.64 -0.80
N VAL A 41 1.81 -3.21 0.30
CA VAL A 41 2.94 -4.16 0.29
C VAL A 41 2.58 -5.42 -0.52
N ILE A 42 1.39 -5.99 -0.31
CA ILE A 42 0.90 -7.14 -1.06
C ILE A 42 0.77 -6.78 -2.56
N GLY A 43 0.21 -5.60 -2.86
CA GLY A 43 0.10 -5.09 -4.23
C GLY A 43 1.46 -4.96 -4.93
N ALA A 44 2.48 -4.49 -4.20
CA ALA A 44 3.86 -4.39 -4.68
C ALA A 44 4.50 -5.76 -4.92
N ILE A 45 4.34 -6.71 -3.99
CA ILE A 45 4.81 -8.10 -4.14
C ILE A 45 4.20 -8.75 -5.38
N PHE A 46 2.89 -8.59 -5.59
CA PHE A 46 2.21 -9.10 -6.79
C PHE A 46 2.75 -8.47 -8.07
N SER A 47 3.12 -7.18 -8.04
CA SER A 47 3.77 -6.51 -9.16
C SER A 47 5.18 -7.03 -9.44
N LEU A 48 5.98 -7.28 -8.41
CA LEU A 48 7.30 -7.90 -8.54
C LEU A 48 7.19 -9.33 -9.10
N LEU A 49 6.24 -10.14 -8.62
CA LEU A 49 5.95 -11.47 -9.18
C LEU A 49 5.55 -11.40 -10.66
N ALA A 50 4.73 -10.42 -11.05
CA ALA A 50 4.38 -10.20 -12.45
C ALA A 50 5.59 -9.79 -13.31
N MET A 51 6.55 -9.06 -12.72
CA MET A 51 7.82 -8.71 -13.35
C MET A 51 8.71 -9.95 -13.55
N ALA A 52 8.87 -10.76 -12.50
CA ALA A 52 9.62 -12.02 -12.53
C ALA A 52 9.05 -13.01 -13.57
N LYS A 53 7.72 -13.09 -13.71
CA LYS A 53 7.05 -13.93 -14.72
C LYS A 53 7.12 -13.39 -16.17
N LYS A 54 7.87 -12.31 -16.45
CA LYS A 54 8.05 -11.71 -17.80
C LYS A 54 6.73 -11.47 -18.58
N GLU A 55 5.64 -11.16 -17.88
CA GLU A 55 4.36 -10.88 -18.55
C GLU A 55 4.48 -9.64 -19.48
N LYS A 56 3.91 -9.64 -20.68
CA LYS A 56 3.99 -8.44 -21.55
C LYS A 56 3.00 -7.38 -21.05
N GLY A 57 3.49 -6.18 -20.70
CA GLY A 57 2.65 -5.03 -20.33
C GLY A 57 3.36 -3.95 -19.52
N LYS A 58 3.17 -2.67 -19.88
CA LYS A 58 3.68 -1.48 -19.18
C LYS A 58 3.07 -1.30 -17.78
N THR A 59 1.93 -1.94 -17.51
CA THR A 59 1.12 -1.81 -16.29
C THR A 59 1.86 -2.21 -15.00
N LYS A 60 2.97 -2.96 -15.12
CA LYS A 60 3.77 -3.43 -13.99
C LYS A 60 4.63 -2.35 -13.35
N PHE A 61 5.16 -1.45 -14.19
CA PHE A 61 6.02 -0.37 -13.72
C PHE A 61 5.20 0.70 -13.00
N THR A 62 3.99 0.97 -13.49
CA THR A 62 3.06 1.91 -12.86
C THR A 62 2.68 1.51 -11.46
N ALA A 63 2.51 0.22 -11.17
CA ALA A 63 2.14 -0.24 -9.83
C ALA A 63 3.30 -0.16 -8.82
N ILE A 64 4.52 -0.49 -9.23
CA ILE A 64 5.71 -0.30 -8.38
C ILE A 64 5.97 1.20 -8.15
N ALA A 65 5.87 2.02 -9.21
CA ALA A 65 6.04 3.46 -9.11
C ALA A 65 4.97 4.08 -8.18
N SER A 66 3.71 3.66 -8.27
CA SER A 66 2.67 4.15 -7.37
C SER A 66 2.86 3.68 -5.93
N PHE A 67 3.36 2.45 -5.71
CA PHE A 67 3.72 2.00 -4.36
C PHE A 67 4.77 2.93 -3.73
N PHE A 68 5.88 3.16 -4.43
CA PHE A 68 6.93 4.06 -3.97
C PHE A 68 6.43 5.50 -3.78
N ALA A 69 5.63 6.02 -4.71
CA ALA A 69 5.08 7.38 -4.59
C ALA A 69 4.17 7.53 -3.37
N VAL A 70 3.29 6.55 -3.11
CA VAL A 70 2.37 6.58 -1.96
C VAL A 70 3.14 6.44 -0.64
N THR A 71 4.07 5.48 -0.54
CA THR A 71 4.90 5.32 0.66
C THR A 71 5.78 6.54 0.91
N PHE A 72 6.29 7.17 -0.14
CA PHE A 72 7.03 8.43 -0.04
C PHE A 72 6.15 9.57 0.48
N MET A 73 4.93 9.71 -0.04
CA MET A 73 3.96 10.70 0.46
C MET A 73 3.66 10.52 1.94
N ILE A 74 3.40 9.28 2.38
CA ILE A 74 3.13 8.98 3.80
C ILE A 74 4.33 9.38 4.67
N THR A 75 5.53 8.96 4.27
CA THR A 75 6.76 9.29 5.01
C THR A 75 7.04 10.80 5.03
N TRP A 76 6.65 11.52 3.98
CA TRP A 76 6.90 12.97 3.85
C TRP A 76 5.92 13.82 4.63
N PHE A 77 4.61 13.52 4.55
CA PHE A 77 3.56 14.32 5.17
C PHE A 77 3.31 13.94 6.63
N GLU A 78 3.40 12.65 6.97
CA GLU A 78 3.22 12.14 8.33
C GLU A 78 4.40 11.23 8.71
N PRO A 79 5.63 11.75 8.87
CA PRO A 79 6.81 10.94 9.20
C PRO A 79 6.65 10.12 10.49
N PHE A 80 5.86 10.63 11.43
CA PHE A 80 5.58 9.97 12.71
C PHE A 80 4.44 8.95 12.64
N GLU A 81 3.74 8.81 11.52
CA GLU A 81 2.66 7.81 11.39
C GLU A 81 3.17 6.39 11.57
N ILE A 82 4.32 6.08 10.97
CA ILE A 82 4.92 4.75 11.06
C ILE A 82 5.35 4.48 12.51
N ILE A 83 5.89 5.49 13.20
CA ILE A 83 6.30 5.37 14.61
C ILE A 83 5.08 5.20 15.52
N ARG A 84 4.00 5.94 15.28
CA ARG A 84 2.72 5.80 15.99
C ARG A 84 2.12 4.40 15.80
N LEU A 85 2.13 3.90 14.56
CA LEU A 85 1.71 2.55 14.24
C LEU A 85 2.53 1.49 14.98
N MET A 86 3.86 1.62 15.02
CA MET A 86 4.73 0.70 15.76
C MET A 86 4.46 0.76 17.28
N THR A 87 4.19 1.95 17.80
CA THR A 87 3.88 2.15 19.22
C THR A 87 2.54 1.50 19.59
N TRP A 88 1.52 1.68 18.74
CA TRP A 88 0.24 1.02 18.88
C TRP A 88 0.37 -0.50 18.77
N LEU A 89 1.13 -1.02 17.80
CA LEU A 89 1.34 -2.46 17.64
C LEU A 89 1.98 -3.08 18.90
N LYS A 90 2.92 -2.35 19.51
CA LYS A 90 3.58 -2.73 20.75
C LYS A 90 2.64 -2.69 21.97
N HIS A 91 1.58 -1.87 21.93
CA HIS A 91 0.56 -1.86 22.97
C HIS A 91 -0.29 -3.15 22.96
N PHE A 92 -0.43 -3.80 21.80
CA PHE A 92 -1.18 -5.05 21.64
C PHE A 92 -0.33 -6.33 21.78
N SER A 93 1.01 -6.21 21.87
CA SER A 93 1.94 -7.34 22.03
C SER A 93 2.48 -7.43 23.45
#